data_AF-A0A7C1QIF9-F1
#
_entry.id   AF-A0A7C1QIF9-F1
#
_cell.length_a   1.000
_cell.length_b   1.000
_cell.length_c   1.000
_cell.angle_alpha   90.00
_cell.angle_beta   90.00
_cell.angle_gamma   90.00
#
_symmetry.space_group_name_H-M   'P 1'
#
loop_
_entity.id
_entity.type
_entity.pdbx_description
1 polymer ?
#
loop_
_entity_poly.entity_id
_entity_poly.type
_entity_poly.pdbx_seq_one_letter_code
_entity_poly.pdbx_strand_id
1 'polypeptide(L)'
;MELKEKSITIVLTEDMLGTVPKDKETYKTYIEAKKPKEVSEEETETVENLEIKGWTGFHIDDTGLFVYNYFMKGFFKHAGNVMKEILGIKAFRSKLDDFFFIYPRRIYLQNGDGTVIK
;
A
#
# COMPACT_ATOMS: atom_id res chain seq x y z
N MET A 1 -24.48 -6.19 11.90
CA MET A 1 -23.51 -5.09 11.69
C MET A 1 -23.60 -4.71 10.22
N GLU A 2 -23.85 -3.44 9.92
CA GLU A 2 -24.02 -2.98 8.52
C GLU A 2 -22.67 -2.51 7.98
N LEU A 3 -22.32 -2.96 6.77
CA LEU A 3 -21.09 -2.59 6.08
C LEU A 3 -21.35 -1.27 5.34
N LYS A 4 -20.57 -0.23 5.64
CA LYS A 4 -20.68 1.08 4.99
C LYS A 4 -19.54 1.28 4.01
N GLU A 5 -19.86 1.41 2.75
CA GLU A 5 -18.90 1.71 1.70
C GLU A 5 -18.72 3.22 1.52
N LYS A 6 -17.48 3.65 1.28
CA LYS A 6 -17.14 5.04 0.96
C LYS A 6 -16.05 5.07 -0.11
N SER A 7 -16.29 5.87 -1.14
CA SER A 7 -15.24 6.27 -2.08
C SER A 7 -14.51 7.47 -1.53
N ILE A 8 -13.17 7.41 -1.50
CA ILE A 8 -12.31 8.44 -0.91
C ILE A 8 -11.14 8.68 -1.85
N THR A 9 -10.84 9.95 -2.13
CA THR A 9 -9.61 10.37 -2.81
C THR A 9 -8.61 10.83 -1.76
N ILE A 10 -7.37 10.33 -1.86
CA ILE A 10 -6.27 10.71 -0.97
C ILE A 10 -5.29 11.52 -1.80
N VAL A 11 -5.06 12.76 -1.37
CA VAL A 11 -4.06 13.66 -1.96
C VAL A 11 -2.87 13.71 -1.03
N LEU A 12 -1.68 13.45 -1.56
CA LEU A 12 -0.45 13.52 -0.81
C LEU A 12 -0.03 14.99 -0.70
N THR A 13 0.48 15.36 0.46
CA THR A 13 1.03 16.71 0.71
C THR A 13 2.50 16.82 0.29
N GLU A 14 3.16 15.69 0.07
CA GLU A 14 4.56 15.56 -0.29
C GLU A 14 4.71 14.44 -1.33
N ASP A 15 5.80 14.45 -2.08
CA ASP A 15 6.08 13.42 -3.08
C ASP A 15 6.24 12.04 -2.43
N MET A 16 5.62 11.01 -3.03
CA MET A 16 5.76 9.64 -2.56
C MET A 16 7.10 9.06 -3.01
N LEU A 17 7.85 8.47 -2.10
CA LEU A 17 9.02 7.66 -2.42
C LEU A 17 8.60 6.23 -2.81
N GLY A 18 9.45 5.56 -3.59
CA GLY A 18 9.22 4.18 -4.03
C GLY A 18 8.96 3.24 -2.85
N THR A 19 7.89 2.45 -2.94
CA THR A 19 7.37 1.60 -1.87
C THR A 19 7.93 0.18 -1.88
N VAL A 20 8.59 -0.22 -2.96
CA VAL A 20 9.19 -1.55 -3.10
C VAL A 20 10.63 -1.51 -3.60
N PRO A 21 11.53 -2.35 -3.05
CA PRO A 21 12.84 -2.59 -3.65
C PRO A 21 12.70 -3.09 -5.09
N LYS A 22 13.49 -2.55 -6.02
CA LYS A 22 13.55 -3.01 -7.42
C LYS A 22 14.48 -4.20 -7.64
N ASP A 23 15.17 -4.66 -6.59
CA ASP A 23 15.96 -5.89 -6.58
C ASP A 23 15.05 -7.09 -6.23
N LYS A 24 14.86 -8.00 -7.20
CA LYS A 24 14.00 -9.19 -7.05
C LYS A 24 14.48 -10.16 -5.97
N GLU A 25 15.78 -10.33 -5.78
CA GLU A 25 16.33 -11.21 -4.73
C GLU A 25 16.12 -10.60 -3.34
N THR A 26 16.34 -9.29 -3.21
CA THR A 26 16.07 -8.56 -1.96
C THR A 26 14.57 -8.54 -1.65
N TYR A 27 13.70 -8.30 -2.64
CA TYR A 27 12.24 -8.30 -2.48
C TYR A 27 11.75 -9.67 -2.00
N LYS A 28 12.15 -10.75 -2.69
CA LYS A 28 11.77 -12.12 -2.33
C LYS A 28 12.20 -12.44 -0.90
N THR A 29 13.44 -12.16 -0.52
CA THR A 29 13.96 -12.43 0.83
C THR A 29 13.23 -11.65 1.93
N TYR A 30 12.95 -10.36 1.71
CA TYR A 30 12.27 -9.51 2.71
C TYR A 30 10.78 -9.81 2.86
N ILE A 31 10.12 -10.08 1.74
CA ILE A 31 8.70 -10.40 1.73
C ILE A 31 8.52 -11.83 2.28
N GLU A 32 9.30 -12.82 1.85
CA GLU A 32 9.26 -14.19 2.43
C GLU A 32 9.48 -14.18 3.95
N ALA A 33 10.35 -13.33 4.47
CA ALA A 33 10.57 -13.19 5.91
C ALA A 33 9.40 -12.54 6.68
N LYS A 34 8.49 -11.83 6.01
CA LYS A 34 7.35 -11.10 6.61
C LYS A 34 5.96 -11.52 6.10
N LYS A 35 5.89 -12.48 5.18
CA LYS A 35 4.64 -12.96 4.56
C LYS A 35 3.75 -13.68 5.60
N PRO A 36 2.47 -13.29 5.74
CA PRO A 36 1.42 -14.24 6.10
C PRO A 36 1.35 -15.33 5.01
N LYS A 37 0.96 -16.57 5.34
CA LYS A 37 1.00 -17.78 4.48
C LYS A 37 0.27 -17.71 3.11
N GLU A 38 -0.31 -16.58 2.72
CA GLU A 38 -1.20 -16.42 1.55
C GLU A 38 -0.77 -15.32 0.56
N VAL A 39 0.52 -14.97 0.45
CA VAL A 39 0.94 -14.01 -0.59
C VAL A 39 1.31 -14.73 -1.88
N SER A 40 0.50 -14.53 -2.91
CA SER A 40 0.64 -15.11 -4.26
C SER A 40 1.91 -14.67 -4.99
N GLU A 41 2.31 -15.44 -6.00
CA GLU A 41 3.49 -15.19 -6.84
C GLU A 41 3.41 -13.87 -7.65
N GLU A 42 2.19 -13.37 -7.86
CA GLU A 42 1.85 -12.17 -8.65
C GLU A 42 2.59 -10.90 -8.23
N GLU A 43 2.95 -10.73 -6.95
CA GLU A 43 3.62 -9.49 -6.50
C GLU A 43 5.05 -9.39 -7.06
N THR A 44 5.70 -10.52 -7.32
CA THR A 44 7.09 -10.58 -7.80
C THR A 44 7.21 -10.18 -9.28
N GLU A 45 6.16 -10.42 -10.05
CA GLU A 45 6.15 -10.19 -11.50
C GLU A 45 6.03 -8.70 -11.87
N THR A 46 5.45 -7.89 -10.98
CA THR A 46 5.21 -6.45 -11.19
C THR A 46 6.44 -5.55 -10.94
N VAL A 47 7.61 -6.16 -10.72
CA VAL A 47 8.88 -5.47 -10.47
C VAL A 47 9.72 -5.45 -11.75
N GLU A 48 9.77 -4.30 -12.44
CA GLU A 48 10.68 -4.08 -13.57
C GLU A 48 12.16 -4.23 -13.16
N ASN A 49 12.91 -5.01 -13.95
CA ASN A 49 14.36 -5.24 -13.84
C ASN A 49 15.15 -4.01 -14.32
N LEU A 50 15.06 -2.88 -13.61
CA LEU A 50 16.00 -1.76 -13.77
C LEU A 50 16.89 -1.72 -12.53
N GLU A 51 17.87 -2.62 -12.57
CA GLU A 51 18.73 -3.01 -11.45
C GLU A 51 19.83 -1.97 -11.19
N ILE A 52 19.60 -1.10 -10.21
CA ILE A 52 20.69 -0.52 -9.41
C ILE A 52 20.42 -0.87 -7.95
N LYS A 53 21.32 -1.65 -7.36
CA LYS A 53 21.23 -2.14 -5.98
C LYS A 53 21.01 -0.97 -5.02
N GLY A 54 19.89 -0.97 -4.30
CA GLY A 54 19.52 0.07 -3.34
C GLY A 54 18.42 1.04 -3.80
N TRP A 55 17.92 0.94 -5.03
CA TRP A 55 16.81 1.77 -5.51
C TRP A 55 15.44 1.16 -5.16
N THR A 56 14.54 1.97 -4.60
CA THR A 56 13.12 1.65 -4.48
C THR A 56 12.31 2.30 -5.60
N GLY A 57 11.27 1.62 -6.05
CA GLY A 57 10.31 2.14 -7.00
C GLY A 57 8.89 1.73 -6.64
N PHE A 58 7.98 1.82 -7.60
CA PHE A 58 6.58 1.41 -7.45
C PHE A 58 6.31 0.11 -8.19
N HIS A 59 5.21 -0.56 -7.83
CA HIS A 59 4.65 -1.61 -8.68
C HIS A 59 4.05 -0.96 -9.94
N ILE A 60 4.13 -1.68 -11.05
CA ILE A 60 3.61 -1.25 -12.35
C ILE A 60 2.92 -2.43 -13.04
N ASP A 61 1.81 -2.15 -13.71
CA ASP A 61 1.15 -3.06 -14.65
C ASP A 61 0.69 -2.28 -15.90
N ASP A 62 -0.06 -2.94 -16.81
CA ASP A 62 -0.56 -2.32 -18.05
C ASP A 62 -1.41 -1.05 -17.85
N THR A 63 -2.00 -0.89 -16.66
CA THR A 63 -2.81 0.29 -16.30
C THR A 63 -1.92 1.44 -15.82
N GLY A 64 -0.88 1.14 -15.04
CA GLY A 64 0.12 2.12 -14.58
C GLY A 64 0.71 1.80 -13.21
N LEU A 65 1.32 2.82 -12.58
CA LEU A 65 1.91 2.73 -11.25
C LEU A 65 0.83 2.57 -10.18
N PHE A 66 1.06 1.64 -9.25
CA PHE A 66 0.12 1.39 -8.16
C PHE A 66 0.82 1.00 -6.84
N VAL A 67 0.04 1.09 -5.76
CA VAL A 67 0.35 0.47 -4.47
C VAL A 67 -0.73 -0.54 -4.12
N TYR A 68 -0.38 -1.59 -3.39
CA TYR A 68 -1.38 -2.53 -2.90
C TYR A 68 -2.20 -1.91 -1.76
N ASN A 69 -3.47 -2.31 -1.65
CA ASN A 69 -4.39 -1.83 -0.62
C ASN A 69 -3.86 -1.96 0.83
N TYR A 70 -3.04 -2.98 1.11
CA TYR A 70 -2.43 -3.18 2.43
C TYR A 70 -1.44 -2.07 2.79
N PHE A 71 -0.83 -1.42 1.79
CA PHE A 71 0.05 -0.28 2.00
C PHE A 71 -0.74 0.90 2.59
N MET A 72 -1.91 1.18 2.00
CA MET A 72 -2.85 2.16 2.53
C MET A 72 -3.36 1.78 3.92
N LYS A 73 -3.67 0.48 4.16
CA LYS A 73 -4.07 -0.01 5.48
C LYS A 73 -2.99 0.27 6.53
N GLY A 74 -1.71 0.13 6.16
CA GLY A 74 -0.56 0.47 6.99
C GLY A 74 -0.56 1.93 7.43
N PHE A 75 -0.76 2.88 6.50
CA PHE A 75 -0.85 4.30 6.82
C PHE A 75 -1.98 4.61 7.79
N PHE A 76 -3.19 4.10 7.54
CA PHE A 76 -4.32 4.30 8.45
C PHE A 76 -4.05 3.71 9.84
N LYS A 77 -3.41 2.54 9.92
CA LYS A 77 -3.01 1.93 11.21
C LYS A 77 -2.00 2.80 11.96
N HIS A 78 -1.09 3.46 11.25
CA HIS A 78 -0.14 4.39 11.86
C HIS A 78 -0.85 5.66 12.35
N ALA A 79 -1.60 6.33 11.47
CA ALA A 79 -2.36 7.54 11.79
C ALA A 79 -3.34 7.31 12.95
N GLY A 80 -4.09 6.21 12.93
CA GLY A 80 -4.99 5.82 14.00
C GLY A 80 -4.27 5.56 15.32
N ASN A 81 -3.06 5.00 15.32
CA ASN A 81 -2.28 4.81 16.54
C ASN A 81 -1.79 6.14 17.15
N VAL A 82 -1.45 7.13 16.31
CA VAL A 82 -1.07 8.47 16.77
C VAL A 82 -2.28 9.24 17.30
N MET A 83 -3.44 9.12 16.63
CA MET A 83 -4.64 9.89 16.98
C MET A 83 -5.53 9.24 18.05
N LYS A 84 -5.26 7.99 18.46
CA LYS A 84 -6.17 7.22 19.34
C LYS A 84 -6.53 7.91 20.65
N GLU A 85 -5.58 8.63 21.26
CA GLU A 85 -5.79 9.33 22.53
C GLU A 85 -6.66 10.57 22.34
N ILE A 86 -6.42 11.33 21.26
CA ILE A 86 -7.20 12.52 20.89
C ILE A 86 -8.64 12.13 20.56
N LEU A 87 -8.83 11.03 19.83
CA LEU A 87 -10.14 10.54 19.42
C LEU A 87 -10.84 9.71 20.52
N GLY A 88 -10.16 9.38 21.62
CA GLY A 88 -10.71 8.55 22.71
C GLY A 88 -11.02 7.10 22.30
N ILE A 89 -10.39 6.58 21.23
CA ILE A 89 -10.70 5.26 20.67
C ILE A 89 -9.65 4.24 21.12
N LYS A 90 -10.04 3.40 22.08
CA LYS A 90 -9.22 2.25 22.51
C LYS A 90 -9.02 1.24 21.37
N ALA A 91 -7.84 0.62 21.36
CA ALA A 91 -7.45 -0.43 20.41
C ALA A 91 -7.68 -0.05 18.92
N PHE A 92 -7.44 1.21 18.56
CA PHE A 92 -7.69 1.74 17.21
C PHE A 92 -7.04 0.87 16.12
N ARG A 93 -5.77 0.47 16.30
CA ARG A 93 -5.03 -0.35 15.34
C ARG A 93 -5.70 -1.70 15.07
N SER A 94 -6.22 -2.37 16.09
CA SER A 94 -6.95 -3.64 15.95
C SER A 94 -8.29 -3.43 15.26
N LYS A 95 -9.01 -2.36 15.61
CA LYS A 95 -10.26 -2.01 14.93
C LYS A 95 -10.08 -1.76 13.44
N LEU A 96 -8.99 -1.10 13.04
CA LEU A 96 -8.65 -0.95 11.62
C LEU A 96 -8.26 -2.28 10.97
N ASP A 97 -7.76 -3.25 11.73
CA ASP A 97 -7.45 -4.56 11.17
C ASP A 97 -8.71 -5.35 10.85
N ASP A 98 -9.67 -5.34 11.78
CA ASP A 98 -10.83 -6.23 11.76
C ASP A 98 -12.07 -5.60 11.09
N PHE A 99 -12.15 -4.26 11.03
CA PHE A 99 -13.36 -3.55 10.57
C PHE A 99 -13.12 -2.54 9.45
N PHE A 100 -11.88 -2.35 8.99
CA PHE A 100 -11.56 -1.41 7.92
C PHE A 100 -10.92 -2.14 6.73
N PHE A 101 -11.66 -2.19 5.64
CA PHE A 101 -11.30 -2.91 4.41
C PHE A 101 -11.09 -1.91 3.29
N ILE A 102 -9.93 -1.99 2.63
CA ILE A 102 -9.60 -1.13 1.50
C ILE A 102 -9.69 -1.95 0.22
N TYR A 103 -10.41 -1.40 -0.76
CA TYR A 103 -10.63 -1.98 -2.08
C TYR A 103 -10.54 -0.84 -3.12
N PRO A 104 -10.06 -1.09 -4.35
CA PRO A 104 -9.58 -2.36 -4.93
C PRO A 104 -8.20 -2.81 -4.42
N ARG A 105 -7.74 -4.02 -4.81
CA ARG A 105 -6.44 -4.58 -4.41
C ARG A 105 -5.26 -3.71 -4.86
N ARG A 106 -5.35 -3.12 -6.06
CA ARG A 106 -4.37 -2.19 -6.63
C ARG A 106 -4.95 -0.78 -6.60
N ILE A 107 -4.26 0.15 -5.93
CA ILE A 107 -4.63 1.57 -5.87
C ILE A 107 -3.67 2.33 -6.78
N TYR A 108 -4.18 2.77 -7.94
CA TYR A 108 -3.39 3.45 -8.96
C TYR A 108 -3.04 4.88 -8.55
N LEU A 109 -1.79 5.26 -8.79
CA LEU A 109 -1.32 6.61 -8.55
C LEU A 109 -1.77 7.51 -9.70
N GLN A 110 -2.27 8.68 -9.36
CA GLN A 110 -2.80 9.65 -10.31
C GLN A 110 -2.04 10.97 -10.18
N ASN A 111 -1.86 11.64 -11.30
CA ASN A 111 -1.47 13.05 -11.34
C ASN A 111 -2.60 13.93 -10.79
N GLY A 112 -2.30 15.20 -10.51
CA GLY A 112 -3.27 16.16 -9.96
C GLY A 112 -4.50 16.41 -10.86
N ASP A 113 -4.44 16.00 -12.13
CA ASP A 113 -5.54 16.04 -13.09
C ASP A 113 -6.38 14.75 -13.12
N GLY A 114 -6.05 13.76 -12.28
CA GLY A 114 -6.73 12.45 -12.21
C GLY A 114 -6.21 11.40 -13.21
N THR A 115 -5.21 11.74 -14.03
CA THR A 115 -4.63 10.80 -15.01
C THR A 115 -3.75 9.78 -14.29
N VAL A 116 -3.94 8.48 -14.56
CA VAL A 116 -3.09 7.42 -14.01
C VAL A 116 -1.66 7.57 -14.52
N ILE A 117 -0.70 7.53 -13.60
CA ILE A 117 0.73 7.60 -13.91
C ILE A 117 1.15 6.25 -14.50
N LYS A 118 1.83 6.28 -15.64
CA LYS A 118 2.40 5.09 -16.28
C LYS A 118 3.86 4.96 -15.94
#